data_AF-A0A645GQE6-F1
#
_entry.id   AF-A0A645GQE6-F1
#
_cell.length_a   1.000
_cell.length_b   1.000
_cell.length_c   1.000
_cell.angle_alpha   90.00
_cell.angle_beta   90.00
_cell.angle_gamma   90.00
#
_symmetry.space_group_name_H-M   'P 1'
#
loop_
_entity.id
_entity.type
_entity.pdbx_description
1 polymer ?
#
loop_
_entity_poly.entity_id
_entity_poly.type
_entity_poly.pdbx_seq_one_letter_code
_entity_poly.pdbx_strand_id
1 'polypeptide(L)' 'MDEFICKDNNKNRQTLKKYYRINGCIYMINTKYFFEYKNFYHNNSFAYVMDKASSIDVDDLLDFKFASFLVADKES' A
#
# COMPACT_ATOMS: atom_id res chain seq x y z
N MET A 1 -3.01 -8.78 -28.23
CA MET A 1 -2.85 -7.88 -27.06
C MET A 1 -4.10 -7.08 -26.76
N ASP A 2 -5.08 -7.04 -27.68
CA ASP A 2 -6.35 -6.34 -27.50
C ASP A 2 -7.22 -6.87 -26.34
N GLU A 3 -7.00 -8.11 -25.86
CA GLU A 3 -7.66 -8.66 -24.67
C GLU A 3 -6.84 -8.51 -23.36
N PHE A 4 -5.58 -8.09 -23.46
CA PHE A 4 -4.69 -7.93 -22.30
C PHE A 4 -4.45 -6.47 -21.92
N ILE A 5 -4.67 -5.53 -22.86
CA ILE A 5 -4.41 -4.11 -22.67
C ILE A 5 -5.66 -3.32 -23.07
N CYS A 6 -6.32 -2.72 -22.08
CA CYS A 6 -7.45 -1.82 -22.31
C CYS A 6 -6.95 -0.51 -22.96
N LYS A 7 -7.41 -0.22 -24.20
CA LYS A 7 -6.96 0.94 -25.00
C LYS A 7 -7.28 2.30 -24.36
N ASP A 8 -8.24 2.37 -23.44
CA ASP A 8 -8.65 3.63 -22.79
C ASP A 8 -7.70 4.11 -21.70
N ASN A 9 -6.79 3.25 -21.22
CA ASN A 9 -5.81 3.59 -20.17
C ASN A 9 -4.42 3.97 -20.71
N ASN A 10 -4.33 4.37 -21.98
CA ASN A 10 -3.06 4.65 -22.66
C ASN A 10 -2.45 6.02 -22.32
N LYS A 11 -2.66 6.49 -21.07
CA LYS A 11 -2.00 7.69 -20.53
C LYS A 11 -0.76 7.25 -19.76
N ASN A 12 0.37 7.91 -20.02
CA ASN A 12 1.60 7.61 -19.30
C ASN A 12 1.40 7.82 -17.79
N ARG A 13 1.88 6.89 -16.95
CA ARG A 13 1.64 6.85 -15.50
C ARG A 13 1.95 8.17 -14.78
N GLN A 14 2.94 8.93 -15.27
CA GLN A 14 3.33 10.24 -14.74
C GLN A 14 2.29 11.35 -14.95
N THR A 15 1.38 11.19 -15.92
CA THR A 15 0.28 12.15 -16.19
C THR A 15 -0.97 11.86 -15.36
N LEU A 16 -1.01 10.71 -14.68
CA LEU A 16 -2.11 10.34 -13.79
C LEU A 16 -1.95 11.04 -12.44
N LYS A 17 -3.07 11.34 -11.79
CA LYS A 17 -3.06 11.84 -10.41
C LYS A 17 -2.40 10.82 -9.50
N LYS A 18 -1.56 11.28 -8.57
CA LYS A 18 -0.96 10.43 -7.55
C LYS A 18 -2.09 9.76 -6.75
N TYR A 19 -2.07 8.44 -6.71
CA TYR A 19 -3.00 7.63 -5.92
C TYR A 19 -2.22 6.81 -4.89
N TYR A 20 -2.88 6.46 -3.80
CA TYR A 20 -2.31 5.68 -2.72
C TYR A 20 -3.15 4.40 -2.52
N ARG A 21 -2.49 3.33 -2.09
CA ARG A 21 -3.13 2.06 -1.71
C ARG A 21 -2.86 1.82 -0.24
N ILE A 22 -3.86 1.30 0.47
CA ILE A 22 -3.69 0.78 1.83
C ILE A 22 -2.93 -0.56 1.74
N ASN A 23 -1.82 -0.66 2.48
CA ASN A 23 -0.89 -1.80 2.47
C ASN A 23 -1.03 -2.72 3.69
N GLY A 24 -2.03 -2.51 4.55
CA GLY A 24 -2.24 -3.40 5.71
C GLY A 24 -1.26 -3.25 6.87
N CYS A 25 -0.14 -2.52 6.72
CA CYS A 25 0.93 -2.49 7.73
C CYS A 25 0.55 -1.81 9.04
N ILE A 26 -0.08 -0.64 8.98
CA ILE A 26 -0.37 0.18 10.17
C ILE A 26 -1.81 0.68 10.14
N TYR A 27 -2.56 0.35 11.21
CA TYR A 27 -3.84 0.95 11.53
C TYR A 27 -3.77 1.51 12.95
N MET A 28 -3.85 2.84 13.09
CA MET A 28 -3.82 3.52 14.38
C MET A 28 -5.12 4.29 14.56
N ILE A 29 -5.89 3.91 15.59
CA ILE A 29 -7.21 4.50 15.85
C ILE A 29 -7.43 4.64 17.36
N ASN A 30 -8.13 5.71 17.77
CA ASN A 30 -8.58 5.85 19.15
C ASN A 30 -9.61 4.76 19.47
N THR A 31 -9.44 4.03 20.57
CA THR A 31 -10.29 2.88 20.91
C THR A 31 -11.75 3.27 21.14
N LYS A 32 -12.01 4.36 21.88
CA LYS A 32 -13.38 4.85 22.13
C LYS A 32 -14.07 5.20 20.82
N TYR A 33 -13.36 5.89 19.93
CA TYR A 33 -13.84 6.23 18.60
C TYR A 33 -14.16 4.97 17.78
N PHE A 34 -13.27 3.96 17.79
CA PHE A 34 -13.53 2.72 17.07
C PHE A 34 -14.77 1.97 17.60
N PHE A 35 -14.99 1.93 18.91
CA PHE A 35 -16.18 1.29 19.47
C PHE A 35 -17.49 2.01 19.12
N GLU A 36 -17.45 3.34 19.01
CA GLU A 36 -18.61 4.15 18.62
C GLU A 36 -18.94 4.00 17.14
N TYR A 37 -17.95 4.19 16.26
CA TYR A 37 -18.19 4.27 14.81
C TYR A 37 -17.96 2.96 14.05
N LYS A 38 -17.25 1.99 14.65
CA LYS A 38 -16.88 0.69 14.05
C LYS A 38 -16.26 0.79 12.66
N ASN A 39 -15.54 1.89 12.39
CA ASN A 39 -14.96 2.20 11.09
C ASN A 39 -13.55 2.78 11.26
N PHE A 40 -12.58 2.21 10.54
CA PHE A 40 -11.19 2.68 10.53
C PHE A 40 -10.97 3.92 9.65
N TYR A 41 -11.88 4.16 8.70
CA TYR A 41 -11.81 5.26 7.74
C TYR A 41 -13.00 6.18 7.97
N HIS A 42 -12.91 7.01 9.01
CA HIS A 42 -13.92 8.01 9.31
C HIS A 42 -13.28 9.41 9.43
N ASN A 43 -14.06 10.43 9.77
CA ASN A 43 -13.60 11.82 9.77
C ASN A 43 -12.32 12.00 10.59
N ASN A 44 -11.40 12.83 10.08
CA ASN A 44 -10.04 13.04 10.62
C ASN A 44 -9.08 11.83 10.54
N SER A 45 -9.30 10.93 9.58
CA SER A 45 -8.29 9.92 9.23
C SER A 45 -7.17 10.54 8.40
N PHE A 46 -5.92 10.19 8.70
CA PHE A 46 -4.74 10.64 7.97
C PHE A 46 -4.00 9.45 7.36
N ALA A 47 -3.48 9.62 6.14
CA ALA A 47 -2.66 8.62 5.49
C ALA A 47 -1.19 8.81 5.88
N TYR A 48 -0.56 7.74 6.36
CA TYR A 48 0.90 7.68 6.49
C TYR A 48 1.48 7.05 5.22
N VAL A 49 2.28 7.82 4.48
CA VAL A 49 2.87 7.36 3.21
C VAL A 49 4.14 6.58 3.52
N MET A 50 4.10 5.28 3.26
CA MET A 50 5.25 4.38 3.34
C MET A 50 5.97 4.27 1.99
N ASP A 51 7.29 4.07 2.03
CA ASP A 51 8.02 3.72 0.81
C ASP A 51 7.63 2.31 0.33
N LYS A 52 7.88 2.04 -0.95
CA LYS A 52 7.46 0.78 -1.57
C LYS A 52 8.18 -0.44 -0.95
N ALA A 53 9.46 -0.31 -0.61
CA ALA A 53 10.23 -1.43 -0.06
C ALA A 53 9.75 -1.81 1.34
N SER A 54 9.26 -0.84 2.11
CA SER A 54 8.68 -1.09 3.45
C SER A 54 7.19 -1.45 3.42
N SER A 55 6.54 -1.48 2.24
CA SER A 55 5.10 -1.75 2.07
C SER A 55 4.80 -3.13 1.47
N ILE A 56 5.72 -4.09 1.63
CA ILE A 56 5.60 -5.43 1.07
C ILE A 56 4.81 -6.30 2.04
N ASP A 57 3.71 -6.87 1.54
CA ASP A 57 2.96 -7.94 2.20
C ASP A 57 3.66 -9.27 1.93
N VAL A 58 3.77 -10.12 2.96
CA VAL A 58 4.42 -11.44 2.85
C VAL A 58 3.35 -12.52 2.92
N ASP A 59 2.88 -12.96 1.75
CA ASP A 59 1.88 -14.02 1.63
C ASP A 59 2.52 -15.38 1.32
N ASP A 60 3.66 -15.39 0.62
CA ASP A 60 4.38 -16.61 0.25
C ASP A 60 5.91 -16.57 0.45
N LEU A 61 6.57 -17.66 0.05
CA LEU A 61 8.02 -17.82 0.19
C LEU A 61 8.81 -16.88 -0.73
N LEU A 62 8.27 -16.52 -1.89
CA LEU A 62 8.91 -15.58 -2.81
C LEU A 62 8.87 -14.18 -2.21
N ASP A 63 7.74 -13.77 -1.64
CA ASP A 63 7.61 -12.49 -0.93
C ASP A 63 8.59 -12.38 0.23
N PHE A 64 8.70 -13.45 1.03
CA PHE A 64 9.63 -13.50 2.15
C PHE A 64 11.09 -13.33 1.71
N LYS A 65 11.50 -14.02 0.64
CA LYS A 65 12.86 -13.89 0.09
C LYS A 65 13.13 -12.48 -0.41
N PHE A 66 12.15 -11.87 -1.07
CA PHE A 66 12.28 -10.52 -1.59
C PHE A 66 12.35 -9.47 -0.48
N ALA A 67 11.50 -9.58 0.55
CA ALA A 67 11.58 -8.74 1.74
C ALA A 67 12.95 -8.88 2.44
N SER A 68 13.44 -10.10 2.59
CA SER A 68 14.76 -10.37 3.19
C SER A 68 15.89 -9.73 2.41
N PHE A 69 15.85 -9.81 1.08
CA PHE A 69 16.82 -9.14 0.20
C PHE A 69 16.84 -7.62 0.42
N LEU A 70 15.65 -6.99 0.47
CA LEU A 70 15.55 -5.54 0.65
C LEU A 70 16.02 -5.07 2.02
N VAL A 71 15.87 -5.89 3.06
CA VAL A 71 16.42 -5.59 4.39
C VAL A 71 17.95 -5.61 4.34
N ALA A 72 18.56 -6.63 3.73
CA ALA A 72 20.01 -6.74 3.61
C ALA A 72 20.61 -5.62 2.73
N ASP A 73 19.93 -5.21 1.65
CA ASP A 73 20.35 -4.11 0.77
C ASP A 73 20.41 -2.77 1.52
N LYS A 74 19.50 -2.53 2.48
CA LYS A 74 19.50 -1.31 3.31
C LYS A 74 20.64 -1.25 4.33
N GLU A 75 21.23 -2.38 4.69
CA GLU A 75 22.33 -2.47 5.67
C GLU A 75 23.72 -2.39 5.03
N SER A 76 23.79 -2.39 3.69
CA SER A 76 25.02 -2.30 2.89
C SER A 76 25.40 -0.86 2.55
#